data_AF-A0A7C8GRG3-F1
#
_entry.id   AF-A0A7C8GRG3-F1
#
_cell.length_a   1.000
_cell.length_b   1.000
_cell.length_c   1.000
_cell.angle_alpha   90.00
_cell.angle_beta   90.00
_cell.angle_gamma   90.00
#
_symmetry.space_group_name_H-M   'P 1'
#
loop_
_entity.id
_entity.type
_entity.pdbx_description
1 polymer ?
#
loop_
_entity_poly.entity_id
_entity_poly.type
_entity_poly.pdbx_seq_one_letter_code
_entity_poly.pdbx_strand_id
1 'polypeptide(L)'
;MKKLAIITVFVMFLTGCSLLEDVNNSLDYAEEATSYLTELSNFAEEGPQMIQDVINNNVNEQELEQQLQDIKTEIENFNQVEVPALAEDIHNNLMAKNEELLNEINTLIENGNIAIEQLENSEIIRTMNEESELLNRIENLGL
;
A
#
# COMPACT_ATOMS: atom_id res chain seq x y z
N MET A 1 -22.68 -64.02 24.54
CA MET A 1 -21.48 -64.13 23.69
C MET A 1 -21.61 -63.19 22.51
N LYS A 2 -20.61 -62.32 22.33
CA LYS A 2 -20.04 -61.86 21.04
C LYS A 2 -20.78 -60.79 20.20
N LYS A 3 -20.19 -59.59 20.27
CA LYS A 3 -19.81 -58.65 19.17
C LYS A 3 -20.96 -57.82 18.57
N LEU A 4 -21.10 -56.52 18.86
CA LEU A 4 -20.26 -55.34 18.56
C LEU A 4 -20.20 -54.98 17.05
N ALA A 5 -20.50 -53.71 16.77
CA ALA A 5 -20.46 -52.97 15.49
C ALA A 5 -21.65 -53.29 14.54
N ILE A 6 -22.31 -52.31 13.91
CA ILE A 6 -21.72 -51.31 13.01
C ILE A 6 -22.45 -49.96 13.14
N ILE A 7 -21.66 -48.91 13.29
CA ILE A 7 -21.99 -47.49 13.18
C ILE A 7 -22.12 -47.16 11.68
N THR A 8 -23.22 -46.54 11.28
CA THR A 8 -23.31 -45.83 9.99
C THR A 8 -23.69 -44.38 10.28
N VAL A 9 -22.67 -43.57 10.55
CA VAL A 9 -22.75 -42.12 10.53
C VAL A 9 -22.55 -41.72 9.07
N PHE A 10 -23.63 -41.34 8.40
CA PHE A 10 -23.55 -40.67 7.10
C PHE A 10 -23.57 -39.17 7.38
N VAL A 11 -22.41 -38.63 7.73
CA VAL A 11 -22.21 -37.19 7.71
C VAL A 11 -21.60 -36.88 6.35
N MET A 12 -22.47 -36.51 5.42
CA MET A 12 -22.05 -35.67 4.31
C MET A 12 -21.74 -34.29 4.89
N PHE A 13 -20.55 -34.14 5.47
CA PHE A 13 -19.92 -32.83 5.49
C PHE A 13 -19.61 -32.55 4.03
N LEU A 14 -20.48 -31.78 3.39
CA LEU A 14 -20.07 -30.95 2.29
C LEU A 14 -19.04 -29.98 2.89
N THR A 15 -17.78 -30.41 2.94
CA THR A 15 -16.64 -29.49 2.96
C THR A 15 -16.67 -28.80 1.61
N GLY A 16 -17.57 -27.83 1.46
CA GLY A 16 -17.47 -26.82 0.43
C GLY A 16 -16.10 -26.19 0.63
N CYS A 17 -15.24 -26.37 -0.36
CA CYS A 17 -13.93 -25.76 -0.43
C CYS A 17 -14.03 -24.26 -0.14
N SER A 18 -13.06 -23.74 0.61
CA SER A 18 -12.79 -22.35 0.97
C SER A 18 -12.60 -21.36 -0.21
N LEU A 19 -13.02 -21.72 -1.42
CA LEU A 19 -12.81 -20.93 -2.65
C LEU A 19 -13.72 -19.70 -2.79
N LEU A 20 -14.62 -19.46 -1.83
CA LEU A 20 -15.54 -18.32 -1.85
C LEU A 20 -15.11 -17.18 -0.92
N GLU A 21 -14.25 -17.41 0.08
CA GLU A 21 -13.64 -16.34 0.89
C GLU A 21 -12.48 -15.66 0.13
N ASP A 22 -11.71 -16.41 -0.66
CA ASP A 22 -10.57 -15.89 -1.44
C ASP A 22 -10.96 -14.82 -2.49
N VAL A 23 -12.19 -14.84 -3.01
CA VAL A 23 -12.64 -13.90 -4.05
C VAL A 23 -12.94 -12.51 -3.48
N ASN A 24 -13.53 -12.42 -2.28
CA ASN A 24 -13.79 -11.13 -1.65
C ASN A 24 -12.47 -10.43 -1.29
N ASN A 25 -11.53 -11.18 -0.68
CA ASN A 25 -10.23 -10.64 -0.31
C ASN A 25 -9.39 -10.17 -1.53
N SER A 26 -9.61 -10.77 -2.70
CA SER A 26 -8.91 -10.40 -3.94
C SER A 26 -9.40 -9.07 -4.52
N LEU A 27 -10.73 -8.86 -4.54
CA LEU A 27 -11.32 -7.61 -5.01
C LEU A 27 -10.99 -6.46 -4.05
N ASP A 28 -11.11 -6.71 -2.75
CA ASP A 28 -10.80 -5.72 -1.71
C ASP A 28 -9.31 -5.30 -1.82
N TYR A 29 -8.39 -6.26 -1.98
CA TYR A 29 -6.97 -5.95 -2.20
C TYR A 29 -6.73 -5.10 -3.44
N ALA A 30 -7.37 -5.42 -4.57
CA ALA A 30 -7.18 -4.68 -5.81
C ALA A 30 -7.68 -3.23 -5.70
N GLU A 31 -8.80 -3.00 -5.01
CA GLU A 31 -9.33 -1.67 -4.74
C GLU A 31 -8.40 -0.86 -3.81
N GLU A 32 -8.00 -1.45 -2.68
CA GLU A 32 -7.10 -0.81 -1.70
C GLU A 32 -5.75 -0.47 -2.34
N ALA A 33 -5.15 -1.39 -3.08
CA ALA A 33 -3.88 -1.16 -3.75
C ALA A 33 -3.98 -0.12 -4.87
N THR A 34 -5.09 -0.09 -5.60
CA THR A 34 -5.34 0.93 -6.64
C THR A 34 -5.50 2.31 -6.02
N SER A 35 -6.26 2.42 -4.93
CA SER A 35 -6.46 3.67 -4.20
C SER A 35 -5.11 4.21 -3.71
N TYR A 36 -4.38 3.37 -2.98
CA TYR A 36 -3.06 3.71 -2.44
C TYR A 36 -2.08 4.18 -3.53
N LEU A 37 -1.92 3.41 -4.61
CA LEU A 37 -1.01 3.78 -5.70
C LEU A 37 -1.46 5.01 -6.49
N THR A 38 -2.76 5.28 -6.52
CA THR A 38 -3.30 6.51 -7.12
C THR A 38 -2.92 7.73 -6.28
N GLU A 39 -2.95 7.63 -4.95
CA GLU A 39 -2.53 8.73 -4.08
C GLU A 39 -1.05 9.06 -4.24
N LEU A 40 -0.19 8.03 -4.31
CA LEU A 40 1.24 8.23 -4.63
C LEU A 40 1.42 8.90 -5.99
N SER A 41 0.66 8.47 -7.00
CA SER A 41 0.73 9.03 -8.35
C SER A 41 0.30 10.50 -8.36
N ASN A 42 -0.77 10.85 -7.65
CA ASN A 42 -1.26 12.22 -7.54
C ASN A 42 -0.21 13.11 -6.88
N PHE A 43 0.40 12.66 -5.79
CA PHE A 43 1.48 13.41 -5.15
C PHE A 43 2.70 13.50 -6.07
N ALA A 44 3.06 12.44 -6.80
CA ALA A 44 4.19 12.50 -7.72
C ALA A 44 3.99 13.51 -8.87
N GLU A 45 2.73 13.75 -9.27
CA GLU A 45 2.36 14.76 -10.27
C GLU A 45 2.33 16.18 -9.70
N GLU A 46 1.71 16.39 -8.54
CA GLU A 46 1.51 17.72 -7.95
C GLU A 46 2.69 18.18 -7.06
N GLY A 47 3.32 17.23 -6.39
CA GLY A 47 4.40 17.39 -5.43
C GLY A 47 5.59 18.21 -5.91
N PRO A 48 6.09 18.06 -7.15
CA PRO A 48 7.19 18.89 -7.65
C PRO A 48 6.90 20.39 -7.58
N GLN A 49 5.68 20.80 -7.91
CA GLN A 49 5.30 22.22 -7.86
C GLN A 49 5.17 22.69 -6.40
N MET A 50 4.53 21.89 -5.53
CA MET A 50 4.42 22.21 -4.10
C MET A 50 5.80 22.36 -3.43
N ILE A 51 6.72 21.44 -3.74
CA ILE A 51 8.11 21.47 -3.25
C ILE A 51 8.81 22.76 -3.72
N GLN A 52 8.68 23.12 -5.00
CA GLN A 52 9.27 24.35 -5.53
C GLN A 52 8.68 25.60 -4.86
N ASP A 53 7.38 25.62 -4.60
CA ASP A 53 6.74 26.76 -3.95
C ASP A 53 7.17 26.91 -2.48
N VAL A 54 7.38 25.80 -1.78
CA VAL A 54 7.95 25.79 -0.43
C VAL A 54 9.39 26.28 -0.43
N ILE A 55 10.27 25.76 -1.30
CA ILE A 55 11.68 26.18 -1.42
C ILE A 55 11.79 27.69 -1.74
N ASN A 56 10.92 28.18 -2.62
CA ASN A 56 10.92 29.59 -3.03
C ASN A 56 10.19 30.52 -2.04
N ASN A 57 9.68 30.01 -0.91
CA ASN A 57 8.89 30.74 0.08
C ASN A 57 7.61 31.39 -0.52
N ASN A 58 7.05 30.78 -1.56
CA ASN A 58 5.81 31.22 -2.20
C ASN A 58 4.56 30.75 -1.43
N VAL A 59 4.67 29.62 -0.72
CA VAL A 59 3.57 28.96 0.02
C VAL A 59 4.08 28.48 1.39
N ASN A 60 3.15 28.23 2.30
CA ASN A 60 3.40 27.67 3.63
C ASN A 60 3.72 26.17 3.55
N GLU A 61 4.76 25.73 4.27
CA GLU A 61 5.20 24.34 4.40
C GLU A 61 4.12 23.38 4.91
N GLN A 62 3.12 23.88 5.63
CA GLN A 62 2.06 23.06 6.25
C GLN A 62 1.28 22.18 5.27
N GLU A 63 1.03 22.65 4.05
CA GLU A 63 0.27 21.86 3.07
C GLU A 63 1.08 20.64 2.61
N LEU A 64 2.36 20.87 2.28
CA LEU A 64 3.28 19.79 1.92
C LEU A 64 3.51 18.83 3.09
N GLU A 65 3.61 19.36 4.32
CA GLU A 65 3.80 18.53 5.51
C GLU A 65 2.60 17.62 5.74
N GLN A 66 1.38 18.17 5.64
CA GLN A 66 0.16 17.40 5.79
C GLN A 66 0.07 16.29 4.75
N GLN A 67 0.36 16.58 3.47
CA GLN A 67 0.33 15.55 2.43
C GLN A 67 1.35 14.44 2.68
N LEU A 68 2.57 14.77 3.13
CA LEU A 68 3.58 13.76 3.45
C LEU A 68 3.18 12.90 4.67
N GLN A 69 2.48 13.47 5.66
CA GLN A 69 1.92 12.73 6.79
C GLN A 69 0.74 11.83 6.38
N ASP A 70 -0.11 12.31 5.47
CA ASP A 70 -1.21 11.54 4.92
C ASP A 70 -0.65 10.32 4.18
N ILE A 71 0.34 10.50 3.31
CA ILE A 71 1.01 9.40 2.61
C ILE A 71 1.65 8.40 3.58
N LYS A 72 2.29 8.88 4.64
CA LYS A 72 2.83 8.00 5.69
C LYS A 72 1.73 7.13 6.32
N THR A 73 0.57 7.73 6.60
CA THR A 73 -0.58 7.02 7.15
C THR A 73 -1.10 5.98 6.16
N GLU A 74 -1.18 6.32 4.88
CA GLU A 74 -1.65 5.42 3.82
C GLU A 74 -0.69 4.25 3.59
N ILE A 75 0.62 4.48 3.67
CA ILE A 75 1.61 3.39 3.70
C ILE A 75 1.37 2.45 4.89
N GLU A 76 1.20 3.00 6.09
CA GLU A 76 1.00 2.20 7.30
C GLU A 76 -0.30 1.39 7.26
N ASN A 77 -1.35 1.93 6.64
CA ASN A 77 -2.62 1.26 6.39
C ASN A 77 -2.46 0.14 5.34
N PHE A 78 -1.87 0.47 4.18
CA PHE A 78 -1.72 -0.47 3.07
C PHE A 78 -0.87 -1.69 3.46
N ASN A 79 0.19 -1.49 4.26
CA ASN A 79 1.05 -2.56 4.78
C ASN A 79 0.31 -3.58 5.66
N GLN A 80 -0.94 -3.31 6.08
CA GLN A 80 -1.75 -4.19 6.92
C GLN A 80 -2.89 -4.87 6.15
N VAL A 81 -3.05 -4.57 4.86
CA VAL A 81 -4.11 -5.15 4.03
C VAL A 81 -3.91 -6.66 3.90
N GLU A 82 -5.02 -7.42 3.92
CA GLU A 82 -4.97 -8.85 3.68
C GLU A 82 -4.58 -9.14 2.22
N VAL A 83 -3.52 -9.92 2.03
CA VAL A 83 -2.93 -10.15 0.70
C VAL A 83 -3.37 -11.50 0.15
N PRO A 84 -4.01 -11.55 -1.04
CA PRO A 84 -4.29 -12.82 -1.70
C PRO A 84 -2.99 -13.46 -2.21
N ALA A 85 -2.93 -14.79 -2.24
CA ALA A 85 -1.72 -15.53 -2.65
C ALA A 85 -1.19 -15.14 -4.04
N LEU A 86 -2.07 -14.70 -4.96
CA LEU A 86 -1.68 -14.24 -6.28
C LEU A 86 -0.91 -12.90 -6.28
N ALA A 87 -1.12 -12.08 -5.25
CA ALA A 87 -0.51 -10.76 -5.12
C ALA A 87 0.69 -10.72 -4.15
N GLU A 88 1.06 -11.83 -3.51
CA GLU A 88 2.11 -11.87 -2.49
C GLU A 88 3.45 -11.30 -2.98
N ASP A 89 3.88 -11.64 -4.20
CA ASP A 89 5.13 -11.12 -4.78
C ASP A 89 5.07 -9.60 -5.00
N ILE A 90 3.98 -9.08 -5.58
CA ILE A 90 3.87 -7.64 -5.80
C ILE A 90 3.71 -6.88 -4.49
N HIS A 91 2.97 -7.42 -3.52
CA HIS A 91 2.82 -6.81 -2.22
C HIS A 91 4.16 -6.72 -1.48
N ASN A 92 4.98 -7.77 -1.52
CA ASN A 92 6.32 -7.73 -0.93
C ASN A 92 7.23 -6.68 -1.60
N ASN A 93 7.11 -6.50 -2.92
CA ASN A 93 7.81 -5.43 -3.63
C ASN A 93 7.34 -4.04 -3.17
N LEU A 94 6.02 -3.87 -2.97
CA LEU A 94 5.46 -2.63 -2.42
C LEU A 94 5.93 -2.40 -0.99
N MET A 95 5.88 -3.38 -0.10
CA MET A 95 6.38 -3.24 1.28
C MET A 95 7.84 -2.76 1.33
N ALA A 96 8.71 -3.30 0.48
CA ALA A 96 10.11 -2.88 0.42
C ALA A 96 10.26 -1.42 -0.04
N LYS A 97 9.42 -0.99 -0.97
CA LYS A 97 9.39 0.39 -1.48
C LYS A 97 8.77 1.36 -0.45
N ASN A 98 7.69 0.94 0.21
CA ASN A 98 7.07 1.62 1.33
C ASN A 98 8.07 1.89 2.46
N GLU A 99 8.96 0.93 2.78
CA GLU A 99 10.05 1.15 3.73
C GLU A 99 11.04 2.23 3.26
N GLU A 100 11.40 2.24 1.97
CA GLU A 100 12.23 3.29 1.36
C GLU A 100 11.54 4.66 1.49
N LEU A 101 10.28 4.75 1.09
CA LEU A 101 9.49 5.97 1.10
C LEU A 101 9.24 6.51 2.51
N LEU A 102 8.94 5.64 3.49
CA LEU A 102 8.82 6.03 4.89
C LEU A 102 10.12 6.64 5.44
N ASN A 103 11.28 6.08 5.06
CA ASN A 103 12.57 6.61 5.49
C ASN A 103 12.82 7.99 4.86
N GLU A 104 12.47 8.19 3.60
CA GLU A 104 12.54 9.50 2.94
C GLU A 104 11.63 10.51 3.63
N ILE A 105 10.34 10.18 3.84
CA ILE A 105 9.38 11.07 4.53
C ILE A 105 9.87 11.43 5.94
N ASN A 106 10.35 10.47 6.72
CA ASN A 106 10.87 10.74 8.06
C ASN A 106 12.14 11.60 8.04
N THR A 107 12.93 11.54 6.96
CA THR A 107 14.11 12.42 6.77
C THR A 107 13.68 13.83 6.39
N LEU A 108 12.59 13.97 5.61
CA LEU A 108 12.02 15.25 5.22
C LEU A 108 11.29 15.95 6.36
N ILE A 109 10.72 15.20 7.31
CA ILE A 109 9.98 15.75 8.45
C ILE A 109 10.82 15.61 9.72
N GLU A 110 11.59 16.66 10.03
CA GLU A 110 12.41 16.71 11.23
C GLU A 110 11.68 17.49 12.35
N ASN A 111 11.46 16.84 13.50
CA ASN A 111 10.74 17.44 14.65
C ASN A 111 9.35 17.99 14.30
N GLY A 112 8.66 17.41 13.31
CA GLY A 112 7.33 17.85 12.87
C GLY A 112 7.36 19.15 12.07
N ASN A 113 8.45 19.44 11.35
CA ASN A 113 8.52 20.49 10.35
C ASN A 113 9.29 19.97 9.14
N ILE A 114 9.10 20.59 7.97
CA ILE A 114 9.85 20.22 6.77
C ILE A 114 11.30 20.68 6.86
N ALA A 115 12.22 19.74 6.67
CA ALA A 115 13.64 19.99 6.51
C ALA A 115 13.92 20.41 5.05
N ILE A 116 13.80 21.71 4.75
CA ILE A 116 13.92 22.28 3.39
C ILE A 116 15.22 21.85 2.68
N GLU A 117 16.35 21.79 3.39
CA GLU A 117 17.63 21.34 2.82
C GLU A 117 17.61 19.88 2.35
N GLN A 118 16.85 19.02 3.03
CA GLN A 118 16.66 17.62 2.65
C GLN A 118 15.67 17.52 1.47
N LEU A 119 14.66 18.40 1.45
CA LEU A 119 13.65 18.43 0.39
C LEU A 119 14.24 18.70 -0.99
N GLU A 120 15.19 19.64 -1.09
CA GLU A 120 15.87 19.96 -2.36
C GLU A 120 16.64 18.79 -2.98
N ASN A 121 17.15 17.88 -2.13
CA ASN A 121 17.97 16.75 -2.54
C ASN A 121 17.22 15.41 -2.47
N SER A 122 15.91 15.48 -2.24
CA SER A 122 15.08 14.32 -2.02
C SER A 122 14.80 13.58 -3.32
N GLU A 123 14.79 12.25 -3.24
CA GLU A 123 14.36 11.37 -4.32
C GLU A 123 12.88 10.99 -4.20
N ILE A 124 12.13 11.61 -3.26
CA ILE A 124 10.75 11.24 -2.92
C ILE A 124 9.80 11.18 -4.12
N ILE A 125 9.92 12.13 -5.04
CA ILE A 125 9.11 12.13 -6.26
C ILE A 125 9.48 10.94 -7.16
N ARG A 126 10.76 10.59 -7.26
CA ARG A 126 11.21 9.42 -8.04
C ARG A 126 10.69 8.14 -7.40
N THR A 127 10.83 8.00 -6.09
CA THR A 127 10.41 6.80 -5.34
C THR A 127 8.89 6.58 -5.48
N MET A 128 8.07 7.62 -5.31
CA MET A 128 6.62 7.53 -5.51
C MET A 128 6.21 7.21 -6.95
N ASN A 129 6.92 7.73 -7.95
CA ASN A 129 6.69 7.36 -9.35
C ASN A 129 6.99 5.87 -9.59
N GLU A 130 8.13 5.38 -9.09
CA GLU A 130 8.51 3.96 -9.21
C GLU A 130 7.50 3.02 -8.55
N GLU A 131 6.95 3.42 -7.40
CA GLU A 131 5.88 2.68 -6.74
C GLU A 131 4.58 2.71 -7.56
N SER A 132 4.17 3.89 -8.00
CA SER A 132 2.93 4.07 -8.78
C SER A 132 2.93 3.29 -10.09
N GLU A 133 4.09 3.10 -10.72
CA GLU A 133 4.24 2.25 -11.92
C GLU A 133 3.84 0.79 -11.68
N LEU A 134 3.87 0.32 -10.43
CA LEU A 134 3.44 -1.02 -10.05
C LEU A 134 1.92 -1.23 -10.18
N LEU A 135 1.13 -0.15 -10.31
CA LEU A 135 -0.32 -0.23 -10.50
C LEU A 135 -0.68 -1.11 -11.71
N ASN A 136 0.03 -0.90 -12.83
CA ASN A 136 -0.16 -1.70 -14.04
C ASN A 136 0.08 -3.19 -13.77
N ARG A 137 1.01 -3.54 -12.88
CA ARG A 137 1.29 -4.95 -12.55
C ARG A 137 0.15 -5.55 -11.71
N ILE A 138 -0.48 -4.77 -10.82
CA ILE A 138 -1.66 -5.20 -10.04
C ILE A 138 -2.85 -5.43 -10.97
N GLU A 139 -3.14 -4.49 -11.87
CA GLU A 139 -4.22 -4.63 -12.86
C GLU A 139 -4.05 -5.89 -13.74
N ASN A 140 -2.80 -6.25 -14.05
CA ASN A 140 -2.48 -7.44 -14.83
C ASN A 140 -2.58 -8.77 -14.06
N LEU A 141 -2.80 -8.76 -12.74
CA LEU A 141 -3.06 -9.99 -11.97
C LEU A 141 -4.44 -10.58 -12.28
N GLY A 142 -5.37 -9.79 -12.81
CA GLY A 142 -6.73 -10.23 -13.11
C GLY A 142 -7.54 -10.59 -11.86
N LEU A 143 -7.27 -9.86 -10.75
CA LEU A 143 -8.06 -9.88 -9.53
C LEU A 143 -9.47 -9.29 -9.74
#